data_AF-A0A933P4X4-F1
#
_entry.id   AF-A0A933P4X4-F1
#
_cell.length_a   1.000
_cell.length_b   1.000
_cell.length_c   1.000
_cell.angle_alpha   90.00
_cell.angle_beta   90.00
_cell.angle_gamma   90.00
#
_symmetry.space_group_name_H-M   'P 1'
#
loop_
_entity.id
_entity.type
_entity.pdbx_description
1 polymer ?
#
loop_
_entity_poly.entity_id
_entity_poly.type
_entity_poly.pdbx_seq_one_letter_code
_entity_poly.pdbx_strand_id
1 'polypeptide(L)'
;MSSALVHRVTVRGRFHQLTDEARRYLVRAQPDHDIFKSGYTVEGTFTYDDRIAFFNLRYEVRGAADDEAAGAAGLREAEMFLRTMGFGFQKLSVDVVNATALWDDVERRQAT
;
A
#
# COMPACT_ATOMS: atom_id res chain seq x y z
N MET A 1 8.28 -14.79 -23.02
CA MET A 1 8.54 -14.47 -21.60
C MET A 1 7.20 -14.48 -20.89
N SER A 2 7.04 -15.24 -19.81
CA SER A 2 5.81 -15.18 -19.01
C SER A 2 5.67 -13.75 -18.50
N SER A 3 4.59 -13.06 -18.88
CA SER A 3 4.28 -11.76 -18.28
C SER A 3 3.99 -12.02 -16.81
N ALA A 4 4.91 -11.67 -15.92
CA ALA A 4 4.70 -11.86 -14.49
C ALA A 4 3.43 -11.11 -14.07
N LEU A 5 2.53 -11.78 -13.35
CA LEU A 5 1.32 -11.16 -12.82
C LEU A 5 1.72 -9.99 -11.92
N VAL A 6 1.14 -8.83 -12.17
CA VAL A 6 1.35 -7.61 -11.38
C VAL A 6 0.07 -7.32 -10.62
N HIS A 7 0.19 -7.27 -9.30
CA HIS A 7 -0.89 -6.91 -8.39
C HIS A 7 -0.61 -5.55 -7.76
N ARG A 8 -1.63 -4.71 -7.71
CA ARG A 8 -1.65 -3.48 -6.94
C ARG A 8 -2.31 -3.78 -5.61
N VAL A 9 -1.53 -3.68 -4.54
CA VAL A 9 -1.98 -3.99 -3.18
C VAL A 9 -2.07 -2.70 -2.39
N THR A 10 -3.25 -2.40 -1.85
CA THR A 10 -3.45 -1.31 -0.90
C THR A 10 -3.69 -1.87 0.49
N VAL A 11 -2.78 -1.56 1.41
CA VAL A 11 -2.97 -1.80 2.85
C VAL A 11 -3.44 -0.50 3.48
N ARG A 12 -4.59 -0.54 4.13
CA ARG A 12 -5.14 0.57 4.91
C ARG A 12 -5.08 0.24 6.39
N GLY A 13 -4.77 1.23 7.22
CA GLY A 13 -4.78 1.07 8.66
C GLY A 13 -5.14 2.34 9.40
N ARG A 14 -5.28 2.21 10.72
CA ARG A 14 -5.45 3.34 11.63
C ARG A 14 -4.23 3.45 12.53
N PHE A 15 -3.69 4.65 12.70
CA PHE A 15 -2.68 4.89 13.73
C PHE A 15 -3.26 4.60 15.12
N HIS A 16 -2.44 4.02 15.99
CA HIS A 16 -2.83 3.64 17.34
C HIS A 16 -1.65 3.73 18.28
N GLN A 17 -1.83 4.25 19.50
CA GLN A 17 -0.77 4.30 20.52
C GLN A 17 0.56 4.87 20.00
N LEU A 18 0.50 5.94 19.20
CA LEU A 18 1.70 6.64 18.75
C LEU A 18 2.41 7.27 19.95
N THR A 19 3.72 7.12 20.03
CA THR A 19 4.55 7.90 20.94
C THR A 19 4.59 9.36 20.50
N ASP A 20 4.94 10.28 21.41
CA ASP A 20 5.10 11.70 21.07
C ASP A 20 6.22 11.94 20.05
N GLU A 21 7.25 11.10 20.05
CA GLU A 21 8.31 11.12 19.05
C GLU A 21 7.79 10.72 17.67
N ALA A 22 7.10 9.58 17.57
CA ALA A 22 6.50 9.11 16.32
C ALA A 22 5.51 10.14 15.75
N ARG A 23 4.66 10.72 16.61
CA ARG A 23 3.71 11.77 16.20
C ARG A 23 4.44 13.01 15.67
N ARG A 24 5.49 13.48 16.36
CA ARG A 24 6.28 14.64 15.89
C ARG A 24 6.98 14.37 14.55
N TYR A 25 7.49 13.15 14.36
CA TYR A 25 8.05 12.72 13.08
C TYR A 25 7.00 12.79 11.98
N LEU A 26 5.83 12.17 12.18
CA LEU A 26 4.76 12.12 11.19
C LEU A 26 4.25 13.52 10.81
N VAL A 27 4.13 14.45 11.77
CA VAL A 27 3.77 15.84 11.47
C VAL A 27 4.81 16.51 10.56
N ARG A 28 6.11 16.33 10.87
CA ARG A 28 7.20 16.93 10.09
C ARG A 28 7.31 16.34 8.68
N ALA A 29 7.11 15.03 8.56
CA ALA A 29 7.24 14.29 7.31
C ALA A 29 5.96 14.30 6.45
N GLN A 30 4.87 14.92 6.92
CA GLN A 30 3.58 14.91 6.20
C GLN A 30 3.70 15.41 4.73
N PRO A 31 4.47 16.48 4.41
CA PRO A 31 4.61 16.92 3.03
C PRO A 31 5.22 15.86 2.10
N ASP A 32 6.02 14.93 2.64
CA ASP A 32 6.64 13.84 1.89
C ASP A 32 5.71 12.64 1.70
N HIS A 33 4.72 12.49 2.58
CA HIS A 33 3.74 11.40 2.59
C HIS A 33 2.33 11.87 2.19
N ASP A 34 2.25 12.95 1.42
CA ASP A 34 0.97 13.51 1.01
C ASP A 34 0.20 12.54 0.09
N ILE A 35 -1.13 12.50 0.22
CA ILE A 35 -2.03 11.71 -0.61
C ILE A 35 -1.87 12.05 -2.11
N PHE A 36 -1.49 13.28 -2.46
CA PHE A 36 -1.21 13.67 -3.84
C PHE A 36 0.05 13.01 -4.42
N LYS A 37 0.94 12.47 -3.58
CA LYS A 37 2.15 11.72 -3.99
C LYS A 37 1.90 10.22 -4.07
N SER A 38 0.64 9.78 -3.96
CA SER A 38 0.31 8.36 -3.87
C SER A 38 0.52 7.62 -5.20
N GLY A 39 1.32 6.55 -5.16
CA GLY A 39 1.56 5.65 -6.29
C GLY A 39 1.64 4.19 -5.81
N TYR A 40 1.65 3.25 -6.76
CA TYR A 40 2.00 1.87 -6.48
C TYR A 40 3.46 1.67 -6.91
N THR A 41 4.32 1.31 -5.96
CA THR A 41 5.76 1.08 -6.17
C THR A 41 6.15 -0.24 -5.52
N VAL A 42 7.28 -0.83 -5.94
CA VAL A 42 7.77 -2.08 -5.35
C VAL A 42 8.14 -1.88 -3.88
N GLU A 43 8.76 -0.73 -3.56
CA GLU A 43 9.17 -0.34 -2.21
C GLU A 43 7.99 0.08 -1.32
N GLY A 44 6.83 0.36 -1.93
CA GLY A 44 5.66 0.89 -1.26
C GLY A 44 5.63 2.42 -1.21
N THR A 45 4.42 2.98 -1.30
CA THR A 45 4.18 4.40 -1.04
C THR A 45 3.33 4.57 0.22
N PHE A 46 3.89 5.24 1.23
CA PHE A 46 3.20 5.56 2.48
C PHE A 46 2.52 6.92 2.41
N THR A 47 1.23 6.97 2.69
CA THR A 47 0.45 8.22 2.64
C THR A 47 -0.52 8.38 3.79
N TYR A 48 -0.71 9.61 4.26
CA TYR A 48 -1.68 10.00 5.29
C TYR A 48 -2.00 11.50 5.23
N ASP A 49 -3.08 11.92 5.90
CA ASP A 49 -3.47 13.32 6.04
C ASP A 49 -2.92 13.95 7.33
N ASP A 50 -3.03 15.26 7.44
CA ASP A 50 -2.61 16.05 8.62
C ASP A 50 -3.29 15.61 9.94
N ARG A 51 -4.43 14.94 9.86
CA ARG A 51 -5.13 14.38 11.03
C ARG A 51 -4.39 13.20 11.64
N ILE A 52 -3.51 12.53 10.88
CA ILE A 52 -2.74 11.36 11.32
C ILE A 52 -3.67 10.33 11.98
N ALA A 53 -4.81 10.10 11.34
CA ALA A 53 -5.83 9.17 11.82
C ALA A 53 -5.70 7.81 11.11
N PHE A 54 -5.64 7.86 9.79
CA PHE A 54 -5.54 6.70 8.91
C PHE A 54 -4.35 6.85 7.98
N PHE A 55 -3.85 5.72 7.49
CA PHE A 55 -2.80 5.69 6.49
C PHE A 55 -3.12 4.66 5.41
N ASN A 56 -2.46 4.82 4.27
CA ASN A 56 -2.41 3.82 3.22
C ASN A 56 -0.96 3.50 2.87
N LEU A 57 -0.67 2.23 2.65
CA LEU A 57 0.55 1.73 2.04
C LEU A 57 0.17 1.05 0.74
N ARG A 58 0.76 1.50 -0.36
CA ARG A 58 0.45 1.01 -1.71
C ARG A 58 1.65 0.35 -2.33
N TYR A 59 1.54 -0.94 -2.64
CA TYR A 59 2.62 -1.77 -3.17
C TYR A 59 2.28 -2.31 -4.55
N GLU A 60 3.30 -2.42 -5.39
CA GLU A 60 3.26 -3.24 -6.59
C GLU A 60 3.92 -4.60 -6.30
N VAL A 61 3.12 -5.66 -6.29
CA VAL A 61 3.58 -7.03 -6.04
C VAL A 61 3.65 -7.78 -7.36
N ARG A 62 4.84 -8.27 -7.71
CA ARG A 62 5.10 -8.97 -8.97
C ARG A 62 5.31 -10.46 -8.72
N GLY A 63 4.74 -11.30 -9.59
CA GLY A 63 4.98 -12.75 -9.57
C GLY A 63 4.29 -13.51 -8.44
N ALA A 64 3.30 -12.90 -7.78
CA ALA A 64 2.43 -13.62 -6.86
C ALA A 64 1.59 -14.66 -7.63
N ALA A 65 1.31 -15.80 -6.99
CA ALA A 65 0.56 -16.89 -7.60
C ALA A 65 -0.93 -16.52 -7.81
N ASP A 66 -1.50 -15.75 -6.87
CA ASP A 66 -2.87 -15.29 -6.84
C ASP A 66 -3.01 -14.01 -6.00
N ASP A 67 -4.24 -13.48 -5.94
CA ASP A 67 -4.58 -12.27 -5.19
C ASP A 67 -4.33 -12.43 -3.67
N GLU A 68 -4.56 -13.62 -3.12
CA GLU A 68 -4.36 -13.91 -1.69
C GLU A 68 -2.87 -13.83 -1.32
N ALA A 69 -2.01 -14.46 -2.12
CA ALA A 69 -0.56 -14.41 -1.96
C ALA A 69 -0.03 -12.97 -2.11
N ALA A 70 -0.56 -12.19 -3.06
CA ALA A 70 -0.20 -10.80 -3.24
C ALA A 70 -0.62 -9.94 -2.03
N GLY A 71 -1.85 -10.11 -1.55
CA GLY A 71 -2.37 -9.42 -0.37
C GLY A 71 -1.57 -9.74 0.89
N ALA A 72 -1.25 -11.03 1.11
CA ALA A 72 -0.43 -11.46 2.23
C ALA A 72 1.00 -10.89 2.18
N ALA A 73 1.59 -10.77 0.98
CA ALA A 73 2.89 -10.12 0.81
C ALA A 73 2.82 -8.63 1.17
N GLY A 74 1.86 -7.88 0.62
CA GLY A 74 1.71 -6.45 0.93
C GLY A 74 1.41 -6.18 2.41
N LEU A 75 0.62 -7.04 3.07
CA LEU A 75 0.38 -6.96 4.52
C LEU A 75 1.67 -7.15 5.33
N ARG A 76 2.48 -8.16 5.01
CA ARG A 76 3.75 -8.40 5.70
C ARG A 76 4.71 -7.22 5.56
N GLU A 77 4.85 -6.67 4.35
CA GLU A 77 5.70 -5.49 4.12
C GLU A 77 5.18 -4.27 4.88
N ALA A 78 3.86 -4.05 4.89
CA ALA A 78 3.26 -2.97 5.66
C ALA A 78 3.53 -3.09 7.17
N GLU A 79 3.34 -4.27 7.74
CA GLU A 79 3.63 -4.50 9.15
C GLU A 79 5.11 -4.30 9.48
N MET A 80 6.00 -4.79 8.62
CA MET A 80 7.45 -4.62 8.79
C MET A 80 7.83 -3.14 8.77
N PHE A 81 7.35 -2.38 7.78
CA PHE A 81 7.58 -0.94 7.69
C PHE A 81 7.10 -0.20 8.93
N LEU A 82 5.86 -0.42 9.35
CA LEU A 82 5.27 0.28 10.51
C LEU A 82 6.02 -0.04 11.81
N ARG A 83 6.43 -1.30 12.00
CA ARG A 83 7.22 -1.73 13.17
C ARG A 83 8.61 -1.13 13.16
N THR A 84 9.31 -1.16 12.02
CA THR A 84 10.64 -0.56 11.88
C THR A 84 10.63 0.94 12.14
N MET A 85 9.58 1.64 11.70
CA MET A 85 9.42 3.07 11.95
C MET A 85 8.90 3.40 13.37
N GLY A 86 8.52 2.39 14.17
CA GLY A 86 7.96 2.58 15.50
C GLY A 86 6.56 3.20 15.49
N PHE A 87 5.82 3.10 14.39
CA PHE A 87 4.45 3.61 14.29
C PHE A 87 3.48 2.56 14.80
N GLY A 88 2.81 2.85 15.92
CA GLY A 88 1.72 1.99 16.39
C GLY A 88 0.51 2.04 15.44
N PHE A 89 -0.11 0.89 15.21
CA PHE A 89 -1.21 0.71 14.25
C PHE A 89 -2.23 -0.32 14.73
N GLN A 90 -3.43 -0.26 14.15
CA GLN A 90 -4.48 -1.26 14.35
C GLN A 90 -5.38 -1.36 13.11
N LYS A 91 -6.21 -2.40 13.06
CA LYS A 91 -7.26 -2.60 12.04
C LYS A 91 -6.72 -2.49 10.62
N LEU A 92 -5.67 -3.27 10.32
CA LEU A 92 -5.17 -3.40 8.96
C LEU A 92 -6.22 -4.11 8.10
N SER A 93 -6.44 -3.58 6.90
CA SER A 93 -7.22 -4.21 5.84
C SER A 93 -6.43 -4.17 4.55
N VAL A 94 -6.61 -5.19 3.71
CA VAL A 94 -5.93 -5.28 2.42
C VAL A 94 -6.94 -5.31 1.29
N ASP A 95 -6.64 -4.58 0.24
CA ASP A 95 -7.34 -4.59 -1.04
C ASP A 95 -6.33 -4.96 -2.13
N VAL A 96 -6.71 -5.83 -3.05
CA VAL A 96 -5.83 -6.37 -4.08
C VAL A 96 -6.50 -6.23 -5.43
N VAL A 97 -5.78 -5.64 -6.37
CA VAL A 97 -6.22 -5.48 -7.75
C VAL A 97 -5.19 -6.12 -8.67
N ASN A 98 -5.60 -7.16 -9.40
CA ASN A 98 -4.78 -7.75 -10.46
C ASN A 98 -4.70 -6.75 -11.64
N ALA A 99 -3.57 -6.04 -11.72
CA ALA A 99 -3.37 -5.03 -12.75
C ALA A 99 -3.17 -5.66 -14.13
N THR A 100 -2.58 -6.85 -14.23
CA THR A 100 -2.42 -7.57 -15.50
C THR A 100 -3.77 -7.90 -16.13
N ALA A 101 -4.71 -8.45 -15.37
CA ALA A 101 -6.05 -8.78 -15.86
C ALA A 101 -6.88 -7.55 -16.28
N LEU A 102 -6.60 -6.38 -15.68
CA LEU A 102 -7.28 -5.13 -16.00
C LEU A 102 -6.93 -4.61 -17.40
N TRP A 103 -5.68 -4.76 -17.85
CA TRP A 103 -5.27 -4.38 -19.20
C TRP A 103 -5.88 -5.31 -20.25
N ASP A 104 -5.90 -6.62 -19.98
CA ASP A 104 -6.50 -7.63 -20.87
C ASP A 104 -8.01 -7.41 -21.09
N ASP A 105 -8.73 -6.86 -20.11
CA ASP A 105 -10.17 -6.55 -20.21
C ASP A 105 -10.43 -5.25 -20.99
N VAL A 106 -9.56 -4.25 -20.85
CA VAL A 106 -9.64 -2.99 -21.63
C VAL A 106 -9.37 -3.24 -23.11
N GLU A 107 -8.34 -4.03 -23.44
CA GLU A 107 -8.01 -4.37 -24.83
C GLU A 107 -9.16 -5.13 -25.52
N ARG A 108 -9.82 -6.06 -24.82
CA ARG A 108 -10.97 -6.80 -25.36
C ARG A 108 -12.19 -5.92 -25.64
N ARG A 109 -12.44 -4.89 -24.83
CA ARG A 109 -13.58 -3.96 -25.04
C ARG A 109 -13.37 -2.96 -26.17
N GLN A 110 -12.13 -2.64 -26.54
CA GLN A 110 -11.81 -1.73 -27.64
C GLN A 110 -11.80 -2.42 -29.02
N ALA A 111 -11.85 -3.76 -29.03
CA ALA A 111 -11.84 -4.58 -30.24
C ALA A 111 -13.25 -5.04 -30.70
N THR A 112 -14.31 -4.53 -30.07
CA THR A 112 -15.73 -4.81 -30.40
C THR A 112 -16.43 -3.51 -30.79
#